data_AF-A0A2L0PK25-F1
#
_entry.id   AF-A0A2L0PK25-F1
#
_cell.length_a   1.000
_cell.length_b   1.000
_cell.length_c   1.000
_cell.angle_alpha   90.00
_cell.angle_beta   90.00
_cell.angle_gamma   90.00
#
_symmetry.space_group_name_H-M   'P 1'
#
loop_
_entity.id
_entity.type
_entity.pdbx_description
1 polymer ?
#
loop_
_entity_poly.entity_id
_entity_poly.type
_entity_poly.pdbx_seq_one_letter_code
_entity_poly.pdbx_strand_id
1 'polypeptide(L)'
;MASTILEILQTRVQTLGNNIVKTESKISLIQEQLQQNQIHLTQAQQDGDLTLIRECLSKQQILQEAIPPLQKTLANIQKSHRLFERQLQQNSVALTK
;
A
#
# COMPACT_ATOMS: atom_id res chain seq x y z
N MET A 1 1.90 22.75 -28.15
CA MET A 1 1.85 21.31 -27.80
C MET A 1 2.57 20.95 -26.50
N ALA A 2 3.30 21.85 -25.84
CA ALA A 2 3.95 21.56 -24.55
C ALA A 2 2.98 21.41 -23.35
N SER A 3 1.78 22.03 -23.39
CA SER A 3 0.82 21.93 -22.28
C SER A 3 0.24 20.52 -22.13
N THR A 4 0.00 19.81 -23.23
CA THR A 4 -0.57 18.45 -23.19
C THR A 4 0.37 17.45 -22.49
N ILE A 5 1.68 17.56 -22.68
CA ILE A 5 2.65 16.66 -22.04
C ILE A 5 2.76 16.95 -20.54
N LEU A 6 2.77 18.23 -20.15
CA LEU A 6 2.75 18.60 -18.73
C LEU A 6 1.46 18.15 -18.04
N GLU A 7 0.30 18.34 -18.66
CA GLU A 7 -1.00 17.89 -18.15
C GLU A 7 -1.05 16.37 -17.96
N ILE A 8 -0.50 15.60 -18.93
CA ILE A 8 -0.37 14.15 -18.83
C ILE A 8 0.54 13.76 -17.67
N LEU A 9 1.70 14.42 -17.51
CA LEU A 9 2.63 14.16 -16.42
C LEU A 9 2.01 14.49 -15.05
N GLN A 10 1.31 15.62 -14.92
CA GLN A 10 0.58 16.00 -13.70
C GLN A 10 -0.47 14.96 -13.34
N THR A 11 -1.31 14.55 -14.30
CA THR A 11 -2.33 13.53 -14.11
C THR A 11 -1.72 12.20 -13.67
N ARG A 12 -0.57 11.83 -14.27
CA ARG A 12 0.13 10.58 -13.92
C ARG A 12 0.69 10.61 -12.50
N VAL A 13 1.31 11.72 -12.10
CA VAL A 13 1.81 11.93 -10.73
C VAL A 13 0.64 11.83 -9.74
N GLN A 14 -0.46 12.55 -9.98
CA GLN A 14 -1.64 12.51 -9.12
C GLN A 14 -2.24 11.10 -9.01
N THR A 15 -2.35 10.38 -10.13
CA THR A 15 -2.85 9.00 -10.15
C THR A 15 -1.96 8.06 -9.35
N LEU A 16 -0.63 8.18 -9.51
CA LEU A 16 0.33 7.38 -8.75
C LEU A 16 0.26 7.72 -7.25
N GLY A 17 0.13 8.99 -6.89
CA GLY A 17 -0.06 9.44 -5.50
C GLY A 17 -1.31 8.84 -4.86
N ASN A 18 -2.43 8.86 -5.58
CA ASN A 18 -3.67 8.21 -5.13
C ASN A 18 -3.50 6.70 -4.93
N ASN A 19 -2.75 6.04 -5.81
CA ASN A 19 -2.49 4.60 -5.71
C ASN A 19 -1.54 4.24 -4.55
N ILE A 20 -0.59 5.13 -4.21
CA ILE A 20 0.26 5.01 -3.01
C ILE A 20 -0.63 4.99 -1.77
N VAL A 21 -1.45 6.02 -1.58
CA VAL A 21 -2.34 6.15 -0.42
C VAL A 21 -3.26 4.93 -0.31
N LYS A 22 -3.90 4.51 -1.41
CA LYS A 22 -4.76 3.33 -1.42
C LYS A 22 -4.03 2.05 -1.02
N THR A 23 -2.78 1.88 -1.45
CA THR A 23 -1.98 0.69 -1.12
C THR A 23 -1.53 0.71 0.33
N GLU A 24 -1.12 1.88 0.84
CA GLU A 24 -0.78 2.08 2.26
C GLU A 24 -1.98 1.81 3.16
N SER A 25 -3.17 2.31 2.82
CA SER A 25 -4.40 2.02 3.58
C SER A 25 -4.73 0.53 3.63
N LYS A 26 -4.52 -0.21 2.52
CA LYS A 26 -4.72 -1.67 2.51
C LYS A 26 -3.72 -2.39 3.43
N ILE A 27 -2.47 -1.96 3.44
CA ILE A 27 -1.45 -2.53 4.34
C ILE A 27 -1.84 -2.25 5.80
N SER A 28 -2.23 -1.01 6.12
CA SER A 28 -2.70 -0.64 7.47
C SER A 28 -3.87 -1.49 7.92
N LEU A 29 -4.88 -1.66 7.06
CA LEU A 29 -6.05 -2.48 7.37
C LEU A 29 -5.68 -3.94 7.67
N ILE A 30 -4.77 -4.53 6.90
CA ILE A 30 -4.32 -5.92 7.14
C ILE A 30 -3.53 -6.00 8.47
N GLN A 31 -2.71 -5.00 8.78
CA GLN A 31 -1.98 -4.93 10.05
C GLN A 31 -2.93 -4.80 11.25
N GLU A 32 -3.98 -3.98 11.14
CA GLU A 32 -5.04 -3.88 12.15
C GLU A 32 -5.77 -5.22 12.32
N GLN A 33 -6.11 -5.89 11.23
CA GLN A 33 -6.74 -7.22 11.26
C GLN A 33 -5.83 -8.27 11.91
N LEU A 34 -4.51 -8.21 11.69
CA LEU A 34 -3.54 -9.07 12.36
C LEU A 34 -3.51 -8.81 13.86
N GLN A 35 -3.52 -7.54 14.29
CA GLN A 35 -3.55 -7.19 15.70
C GLN A 35 -4.84 -7.68 16.39
N GLN A 36 -6.00 -7.48 15.75
CA GLN A 36 -7.28 -8.00 16.24
C GLN A 36 -7.27 -9.52 16.33
N ASN A 37 -6.78 -10.20 15.29
CA ASN A 37 -6.69 -11.66 15.26
C ASN A 37 -5.75 -12.20 16.34
N GLN A 38 -4.68 -11.48 16.69
CA GLN A 38 -3.79 -11.85 17.78
C GLN A 38 -4.48 -11.78 19.15
N ILE A 39 -5.36 -10.79 19.35
CA ILE A 39 -6.18 -10.68 20.57
C ILE A 39 -7.13 -11.89 20.65
N HIS A 40 -7.82 -12.22 19.55
CA HIS A 40 -8.72 -13.38 19.50
C HIS A 40 -7.98 -14.70 19.74
N LEU A 41 -6.79 -14.88 19.17
CA LEU A 41 -5.95 -16.05 19.41
C LEU A 41 -5.59 -16.18 20.90
N THR A 42 -5.22 -15.08 21.54
CA THR A 42 -4.85 -15.06 22.96
C THR A 42 -6.04 -15.45 23.84
N GLN A 43 -7.23 -14.94 23.53
CA GLN A 43 -8.46 -15.32 24.24
C GLN A 43 -8.78 -16.80 24.04
N ALA A 44 -8.75 -17.30 22.81
CA ALA A 44 -9.02 -18.71 22.50
C ALA A 44 -8.01 -19.66 23.19
N GLN A 45 -6.75 -19.24 23.34
CA GLN A 45 -5.74 -19.97 24.11
C GLN A 45 -6.06 -20.05 25.61
N GLN A 46 -6.57 -18.96 26.19
CA GLN A 46 -7.00 -18.93 27.60
C GLN A 46 -8.23 -19.80 27.83
N ASP A 47 -9.16 -19.79 26.87
CA ASP A 47 -10.41 -20.55 26.93
C ASP A 47 -10.21 -22.05 26.59
N GLY A 48 -9.05 -22.43 26.06
CA GLY A 48 -8.74 -23.80 25.65
C GLY A 48 -9.49 -24.25 24.38
N ASP A 49 -10.04 -23.31 23.59
CA ASP A 49 -10.78 -23.61 22.37
C ASP A 49 -9.82 -23.88 21.20
N LEU A 50 -9.47 -25.15 21.02
CA LEU A 50 -8.59 -25.61 19.94
C LEU A 50 -9.12 -25.29 18.53
N THR A 51 -10.44 -25.17 18.37
CA THR A 51 -11.05 -24.85 17.07
C THR A 51 -10.78 -23.40 16.73
N LEU A 52 -11.08 -22.48 17.65
CA LEU A 52 -10.82 -21.06 17.48
C LEU A 52 -9.33 -20.75 17.35
N ILE A 53 -8.47 -21.48 18.06
CA ILE A 53 -7.01 -21.35 17.91
C ILE A 53 -6.60 -21.68 16.47
N ARG A 54 -7.08 -22.80 15.90
CA ARG A 54 -6.74 -23.19 14.54
C ARG A 54 -7.25 -22.18 13.52
N GLU A 55 -8.47 -21.69 13.69
CA GLU A 55 -9.04 -20.65 12.82
C GLU A 55 -8.23 -19.36 12.86
N CYS A 56 -7.87 -18.90 14.07
CA CYS A 56 -7.04 -17.72 14.24
C CYS A 56 -5.66 -17.89 13.58
N LEU A 57 -5.00 -19.04 13.76
CA LEU A 57 -3.70 -19.31 13.12
C LEU A 57 -3.80 -19.33 11.59
N SER A 58 -4.85 -19.96 11.04
CA SER A 58 -5.09 -19.97 9.60
C SER A 58 -5.31 -18.56 9.05
N LYS A 59 -6.13 -17.75 9.73
CA LYS A 59 -6.38 -16.36 9.35
C LYS A 59 -5.11 -15.51 9.46
N GLN A 60 -4.31 -15.72 10.49
CA GLN A 60 -3.03 -15.03 10.69
C GLN A 60 -2.06 -15.32 9.54
N GLN A 61 -1.95 -16.58 9.11
CA GLN A 61 -1.12 -16.97 7.98
C GLN A 61 -1.55 -16.25 6.69
N ILE A 62 -2.84 -16.30 6.36
CA ILE A 62 -3.38 -15.64 5.15
C ILE A 62 -3.07 -14.13 5.16
N LEU A 63 -3.29 -13.46 6.29
CA LEU A 63 -3.04 -12.03 6.43
C LEU A 63 -1.54 -11.68 6.35
N GLN A 64 -0.67 -12.50 6.93
CA GLN A 64 0.78 -12.32 6.84
C GLN A 64 1.30 -12.50 5.42
N GLU A 65 0.78 -13.49 4.67
CA GLU A 65 1.16 -13.74 3.28
C GLU A 65 0.68 -12.62 2.32
N ALA A 66 -0.38 -11.89 2.68
CA ALA A 66 -0.93 -10.80 1.88
C ALA A 66 -0.09 -9.50 1.93
N ILE A 67 0.72 -9.28 2.98
CA ILE A 67 1.49 -8.03 3.15
C ILE A 67 2.67 -7.88 2.17
N PRO A 68 3.57 -8.87 2.01
CA PRO A 68 4.74 -8.74 1.14
C PRO A 68 4.45 -8.31 -0.31
N PRO A 69 3.45 -8.88 -1.03
CA PRO A 69 3.15 -8.43 -2.39
C PRO A 69 2.64 -6.98 -2.44
N LEU A 70 1.89 -6.53 -1.42
CA LEU A 70 1.44 -5.14 -1.32
C LEU A 70 2.61 -4.19 -1.05
N GLN A 71 3.54 -4.56 -0.18
CA GLN A 71 4.76 -3.76 0.07
C GLN A 71 5.63 -3.65 -1.18
N LYS A 72 5.80 -4.76 -1.94
CA LYS A 72 6.52 -4.73 -3.23
C LYS A 72 5.83 -3.81 -4.23
N THR A 73 4.50 -3.87 -4.31
CA THR A 73 3.70 -3.00 -5.18
C THR A 73 3.84 -1.54 -4.78
N LEU A 74 3.75 -1.23 -3.48
CA LEU A 74 3.92 0.11 -2.94
C LEU A 74 5.31 0.69 -3.31
N ALA A 75 6.37 -0.07 -3.08
CA ALA A 75 7.74 0.36 -3.42
C ALA A 75 7.89 0.67 -4.93
N ASN A 76 7.29 -0.14 -5.80
CA ASN A 76 7.31 0.10 -7.24
C ASN A 76 6.54 1.36 -7.65
N ILE A 77 5.37 1.59 -7.05
CA ILE A 77 4.57 2.80 -7.32
C ILE A 77 5.30 4.04 -6.80
N GLN A 78 5.85 4.00 -5.59
CA GLN A 78 6.65 5.10 -5.01
C GLN A 78 7.87 5.43 -5.85
N LYS A 79 8.61 4.42 -6.33
CA LYS A 79 9.74 4.63 -7.27
C LYS A 79 9.27 5.33 -8.54
N SER A 80 8.16 4.86 -9.13
CA SER A 80 7.60 5.45 -10.34
C SER A 80 7.13 6.89 -10.10
N HIS A 81 6.45 7.16 -8.99
CA HIS A 81 5.98 8.49 -8.60
C HIS A 81 7.13 9.49 -8.55
N ARG A 82 8.22 9.15 -7.83
CA ARG A 82 9.41 10.01 -7.73
C ARG A 82 10.05 10.31 -9.09
N LEU A 83 10.08 9.32 -9.99
CA LEU A 83 10.60 9.52 -11.34
C LEU A 83 9.73 10.51 -12.14
N PHE A 84 8.41 10.36 -12.12
CA PHE A 84 7.50 11.26 -12.82
C PHE A 84 7.45 12.66 -12.20
N GLU A 85 7.53 12.79 -10.87
CA GLU A 85 7.65 14.10 -10.21
C GLU A 85 8.92 14.84 -10.64
N ARG A 86 10.05 14.12 -10.72
CA ARG A 86 11.31 14.72 -11.18
C ARG A 86 11.21 15.17 -12.64
N GLN A 87 10.60 14.36 -13.51
CA GLN A 87 10.34 14.74 -14.89
C GLN A 87 9.42 15.95 -15.00
N LEU A 88 8.38 16.02 -14.17
CA LEU A 88 7.46 17.15 -14.15
C LEU A 88 8.18 18.45 -13.76
N GLN A 89 9.03 18.41 -12.72
CA GLN A 89 9.85 19.55 -12.29
C GLN A 89 10.84 20.00 -13.38
N GLN A 90 11.49 19.07 -14.06
CA GLN A 90 12.43 19.40 -15.13
C GLN A 90 11.73 20.08 -16.32
N ASN A 91 10.56 19.58 -16.72
CA ASN A 91 9.80 20.14 -17.83
C ASN A 91 9.16 21.49 -17.47
N SER A 92 8.70 21.69 -16.23
CA SER A 92 8.13 22.98 -15.79
C SER A 92 9.19 24.09 -15.70
N VAL A 93 10.42 23.75 -15.32
CA VAL A 93 11.56 24.69 -15.33
C VAL A 93 12.05 24.98 -16.76
N ALA A 94 12.02 23.99 -17.66
CA ALA A 94 12.42 24.19 -19.05
C ALA A 94 11.45 25.09 -19.84
N LEU A 95 10.17 25.19 -19.41
CA LEU A 95 9.15 26.04 -20.04
C LEU A 95 9.09 27.46 -19.47
N THR A 96 9.82 27.74 -18.39
CA THR A 96 9.92 29.08 -17.77
C THR A 96 11.24 29.79 -18.07
N LYS A 97 12.14 29.16 -18.84
CA LYS A 97 13.38 29.74 -19.39
C LYS A 97 13.21 30.00 -20.89
#